data_AF-A0A7X7IB48-F1
#
_entry.id   AF-A0A7X7IB48-F1
#
_cell.length_a   1.000
_cell.length_b   1.000
_cell.length_c   1.000
_cell.angle_alpha   90.00
_cell.angle_beta   90.00
_cell.angle_gamma   90.00
#
_symmetry.space_group_name_H-M   'P 1'
#
loop_
_entity.id
_entity.type
_entity.pdbx_description
1 polymer ?
#
loop_
_entity_poly.entity_id
_entity_poly.type
_entity_poly.pdbx_seq_one_letter_code
_entity_poly.pdbx_strand_id
1 'polypeptide(L)'
;ELAMKAGVDIRNSEPSPGNKEGGLTTLEEKSLGAILKGGTSPIRQVVGYAERPAERGLVIMDSPAHDAVCNTGMVAGGAQVIVFTTGRGTPLGAPTAPVLKVSSNSGVYGRMSDNIDMDAGVILDGTATVAEMGEALFQEIVAVASGRLTKAELLGHGEFAIHSLGLNV
;
A
#
# COMPACT_ATOMS: atom_id res chain seq x y z
N GLU A 1 -18.30 -1.00 18.12
CA GLU A 1 -18.70 -0.57 19.48
C GLU A 1 -18.02 0.73 19.92
N LEU A 2 -16.68 0.80 19.90
CA LEU A 2 -15.91 2.02 20.20
C LEU A 2 -16.35 3.25 19.40
N ALA A 3 -16.50 3.12 18.07
CA ALA A 3 -16.94 4.24 17.23
C ALA A 3 -18.34 4.75 17.58
N MET A 4 -19.28 3.84 17.90
CA MET A 4 -20.62 4.22 18.37
C MET A 4 -20.55 4.97 19.71
N LYS A 5 -19.68 4.53 20.64
CA LYS A 5 -19.44 5.22 21.91
C LYS A 5 -18.82 6.61 21.72
N ALA A 6 -17.99 6.78 20.70
CA ALA A 6 -17.38 8.06 20.35
C ALA A 6 -18.27 8.98 19.50
N GLY A 7 -19.49 8.54 19.12
CA GLY A 7 -20.36 9.29 18.21
C GLY A 7 -19.81 9.40 16.77
N VAL A 8 -18.87 8.54 16.39
CA VAL A 8 -18.22 8.52 15.08
C VAL A 8 -18.89 7.49 14.17
N ASP A 9 -19.33 7.93 12.99
CA ASP A 9 -19.79 7.03 11.93
C ASP A 9 -18.61 6.56 11.07
N ILE A 10 -18.17 5.32 11.27
CA ILE A 10 -17.08 4.70 10.50
C ILE A 10 -17.40 4.55 9.02
N ARG A 11 -18.67 4.62 8.61
CA ARG A 11 -19.03 4.54 7.19
C ARG A 11 -18.63 5.79 6.41
N ASN A 12 -18.32 6.89 7.11
CA ASN A 12 -17.86 8.13 6.50
C ASN A 12 -16.33 8.26 6.46
N SER A 13 -15.58 7.33 7.07
CA SER A 13 -14.12 7.40 7.04
C SER A 13 -13.54 6.99 5.69
N GLU A 14 -14.25 6.12 4.96
CA GLU A 14 -13.84 5.62 3.65
C GLU A 14 -15.02 5.55 2.66
N PRO A 15 -14.81 5.87 1.37
CA PRO A 15 -13.60 6.43 0.78
C PRO A 15 -13.28 7.84 1.32
N SER A 16 -12.00 8.13 1.54
CA SER A 16 -11.55 9.47 1.93
C SER A 16 -12.01 10.55 0.93
N PRO A 17 -12.13 11.84 1.32
CA PRO A 17 -12.54 12.91 0.41
C PRO A 17 -11.71 12.96 -0.89
N GLY A 18 -10.39 12.82 -0.77
CA GLY A 18 -9.49 12.79 -1.91
C GLY A 18 -9.63 11.54 -2.79
N ASN A 19 -10.14 10.42 -2.26
CA ASN A 19 -10.51 9.25 -3.05
C ASN A 19 -11.83 9.46 -3.80
N LYS A 20 -12.81 10.12 -3.18
CA LYS A 20 -14.09 10.47 -3.81
C LYS A 20 -13.88 11.42 -4.99
N GLU A 21 -13.08 12.47 -4.80
CA GLU A 21 -12.65 13.36 -5.89
C GLU A 21 -11.88 12.63 -7.00
N GLY A 22 -11.15 11.57 -6.63
CA GLY A 22 -10.44 10.70 -7.56
C GLY A 22 -11.31 9.65 -8.26
N GLY A 23 -12.63 9.65 -8.04
CA GLY A 23 -13.59 8.77 -8.73
C GLY A 23 -13.98 7.49 -7.98
N LEU A 24 -13.48 7.27 -6.76
CA LEU A 24 -13.96 6.16 -5.91
C LEU A 24 -15.21 6.59 -5.15
N THR A 25 -16.38 6.23 -5.67
CA THR A 25 -17.66 6.74 -5.16
C THR A 25 -18.19 5.92 -3.99
N THR A 26 -17.85 4.64 -3.92
CA THR A 26 -18.33 3.70 -2.90
C THR A 26 -17.20 2.98 -2.17
N LEU A 27 -17.49 2.48 -0.96
CA LEU A 27 -16.54 1.67 -0.20
C LEU A 27 -16.28 0.33 -0.90
N GLU A 28 -17.29 -0.21 -1.57
CA GLU A 28 -17.27 -1.45 -2.32
C GLU A 28 -16.29 -1.35 -3.50
N GLU A 29 -16.34 -0.27 -4.29
CA GLU A 29 -15.38 -0.01 -5.38
C GLU A 29 -13.94 0.02 -4.88
N LYS A 30 -13.69 0.74 -3.77
CA LYS A 30 -12.35 0.80 -3.15
C LYS A 30 -11.90 -0.58 -2.66
N SER A 31 -12.81 -1.34 -2.04
CA SER A 31 -12.51 -2.67 -1.48
C SER A 31 -12.23 -3.70 -2.58
N LEU A 32 -12.97 -3.65 -3.69
CA LEU A 32 -12.73 -4.49 -4.87
C LEU A 32 -11.36 -4.20 -5.50
N GLY A 33 -10.98 -2.92 -5.63
CA GLY A 33 -9.62 -2.57 -6.06
C GLY A 33 -8.55 -3.03 -5.07
N ALA A 34 -8.86 -3.02 -3.76
CA ALA A 34 -7.92 -3.43 -2.74
C ALA A 34 -7.59 -4.93 -2.79
N ILE A 35 -8.61 -5.79 -2.92
CA ILE A 35 -8.46 -7.25 -2.91
C ILE A 35 -7.73 -7.78 -4.15
N LEU A 36 -7.81 -7.09 -5.29
CA LEU A 36 -7.12 -7.47 -6.52
C LEU A 36 -5.59 -7.51 -6.37
N LYS A 37 -5.01 -6.78 -5.40
CA LYS A 37 -3.58 -6.85 -5.09
C LYS A 37 -3.12 -8.22 -4.58
N GLY A 38 -4.03 -9.02 -4.01
CA GLY A 38 -3.75 -10.39 -3.60
C GLY A 38 -3.66 -11.38 -4.78
N GLY A 39 -4.01 -10.95 -5.99
CA GLY A 39 -4.09 -11.81 -7.17
C GLY A 39 -5.16 -12.89 -7.01
N THR A 40 -4.89 -14.08 -7.56
CA THR A 40 -5.83 -15.22 -7.58
C THR A 40 -5.35 -16.40 -6.73
N SER A 41 -4.28 -16.23 -5.97
CA SER A 41 -3.75 -17.29 -5.10
C SER A 41 -4.67 -17.53 -3.90
N PRO A 42 -4.79 -18.78 -3.42
CA PRO A 42 -5.55 -19.06 -2.20
C PRO A 42 -4.97 -18.33 -0.99
N ILE A 43 -5.83 -17.74 -0.16
CA ILE A 43 -5.44 -17.19 1.13
C ILE A 43 -4.98 -18.33 2.02
N ARG A 44 -3.76 -18.23 2.56
CA ARG A 44 -3.11 -19.28 3.37
C ARG A 44 -3.28 -19.04 4.86
N GLN A 45 -3.28 -17.78 5.26
CA GLN A 45 -3.38 -17.38 6.66
C GLN A 45 -3.95 -15.96 6.76
N VAL A 46 -4.65 -15.69 7.85
CA VAL A 46 -4.96 -14.34 8.32
C VAL A 46 -4.27 -14.15 9.66
N VAL A 47 -3.56 -13.05 9.83
CA VAL A 47 -2.78 -12.74 11.04
C VAL A 47 -3.18 -11.40 11.63
N GLY A 48 -3.00 -11.24 12.94
CA GLY A 48 -3.20 -9.97 13.62
C GLY A 48 -2.13 -8.92 13.26
N TYR A 49 -2.37 -7.68 13.67
CA TYR A 49 -1.43 -6.58 13.48
C TYR A 49 -0.04 -6.91 14.06
N ALA A 50 1.00 -6.79 13.23
CA ALA A 50 2.39 -7.12 13.55
C ALA A 50 2.67 -8.58 13.96
N GLU A 51 1.70 -9.49 13.79
CA GLU A 51 1.91 -10.92 14.02
C GLU A 51 2.72 -11.52 12.86
N ARG A 52 3.73 -12.32 13.22
CA ARG A 52 4.58 -13.00 12.23
C ARG A 52 3.83 -14.18 11.59
N PRO A 53 3.71 -14.25 10.26
CA PRO A 53 3.09 -15.38 9.58
C PRO A 53 3.84 -16.69 9.83
N ALA A 54 3.09 -17.79 9.94
CA ALA A 54 3.62 -19.15 10.08
C ALA A 54 3.63 -19.93 8.75
N GLU A 55 2.74 -19.54 7.82
CA GLU A 55 2.59 -20.16 6.50
C GLU A 55 3.26 -19.34 5.38
N ARG A 56 3.58 -20.02 4.27
CA ARG A 56 4.03 -19.36 3.03
C ARG A 56 2.88 -19.23 2.04
N GLY A 57 2.92 -18.17 1.21
CA GLY A 57 1.92 -17.84 0.19
C GLY A 57 1.21 -16.51 0.49
N LEU A 58 -0.03 -16.35 0.01
CA LEU A 58 -0.82 -15.14 0.29
C LEU A 58 -1.30 -15.13 1.75
N VAL A 59 -0.83 -14.15 2.52
CA VAL A 59 -1.21 -13.91 3.91
C VAL A 59 -1.83 -12.53 4.02
N ILE A 60 -2.94 -12.43 4.75
CA ILE A 60 -3.62 -11.15 5.02
C ILE A 60 -3.33 -10.74 6.47
N MET A 61 -2.83 -9.53 6.67
CA MET A 61 -2.71 -8.94 8.00
C MET A 61 -3.91 -8.04 8.27
N ASP A 62 -4.67 -8.34 9.33
CA ASP A 62 -5.71 -7.45 9.83
C ASP A 62 -5.04 -6.21 10.46
N SER A 63 -5.10 -5.10 9.73
CA SER A 63 -4.40 -3.86 10.07
C SER A 63 -5.25 -2.62 9.73
N PRO A 64 -5.02 -1.48 10.39
CA PRO A 64 -5.69 -0.24 10.06
C PRO A 64 -5.36 0.24 8.64
N ALA A 65 -6.31 0.92 8.00
CA ALA A 65 -6.15 1.47 6.64
C ALA A 65 -5.16 2.65 6.54
N HIS A 66 -4.68 3.21 7.66
CA HIS A 66 -3.72 4.30 7.65
C HIS A 66 -2.35 3.81 7.17
N ASP A 67 -1.87 4.36 6.05
CA ASP A 67 -0.67 3.94 5.33
C ASP A 67 0.55 3.66 6.23
N ALA A 68 0.98 4.63 7.03
CA ALA A 68 2.16 4.46 7.90
C ALA A 68 1.96 3.40 9.00
N VAL A 69 0.72 3.20 9.47
CA VAL A 69 0.39 2.21 10.49
C VAL A 69 0.41 0.82 9.87
N CYS A 70 -0.17 0.67 8.68
CA CYS A 70 -0.16 -0.57 7.90
C CYS A 70 1.27 -1.00 7.56
N ASN A 71 2.11 -0.10 7.02
CA ASN A 71 3.52 -0.36 6.73
C ASN A 71 4.28 -0.81 7.98
N THR A 72 4.12 -0.07 9.09
CA THR A 72 4.76 -0.41 10.36
C THR A 72 4.38 -1.81 10.83
N GLY A 73 3.10 -2.18 10.73
CA GLY A 73 2.60 -3.52 11.08
C GLY A 73 3.19 -4.61 10.20
N MET A 74 3.18 -4.43 8.87
CA MET A 74 3.73 -5.41 7.93
C MET A 74 5.23 -5.64 8.15
N VAL A 75 5.99 -4.55 8.35
CA VAL A 75 7.43 -4.62 8.62
C VAL A 75 7.69 -5.30 9.97
N ALA A 76 6.94 -4.95 11.02
CA ALA A 76 7.04 -5.61 12.32
C ALA A 76 6.69 -7.11 12.28
N GLY A 77 5.74 -7.50 11.41
CA GLY A 77 5.41 -8.90 11.13
C GLY A 77 6.46 -9.64 10.28
N GLY A 78 7.46 -8.93 9.75
CA GLY A 78 8.62 -9.50 9.06
C GLY A 78 8.74 -9.19 7.56
N ALA A 79 7.88 -8.34 7.00
CA ALA A 79 8.02 -7.90 5.60
C ALA A 79 9.35 -7.17 5.38
N GLN A 80 10.06 -7.51 4.29
CA GLN A 80 11.39 -6.95 3.97
C GLN A 80 11.35 -5.93 2.82
N VAL A 81 10.28 -5.93 2.03
CA VAL A 81 10.04 -4.95 0.95
C VAL A 81 8.55 -4.60 0.98
N ILE A 82 8.23 -3.32 0.87
CA ILE A 82 6.85 -2.84 0.76
C ILE A 82 6.62 -2.34 -0.67
N VAL A 83 5.57 -2.84 -1.32
CA VAL A 83 5.08 -2.26 -2.58
C VAL A 83 3.88 -1.38 -2.25
N PHE A 84 4.02 -0.09 -2.49
CA PHE A 84 3.01 0.91 -2.17
C PHE A 84 2.44 1.52 -3.46
N THR A 85 1.19 1.16 -3.77
CA THR A 85 0.47 1.71 -4.94
C THR A 85 -0.15 3.06 -4.59
N THR A 86 0.07 4.08 -5.41
CA THR A 86 -0.50 5.42 -5.19
C THR A 86 -1.12 6.01 -6.44
N GLY A 87 -2.33 6.56 -6.32
CA GLY A 87 -2.97 7.32 -7.40
C GLY A 87 -2.76 8.83 -7.30
N ARG A 88 -2.16 9.32 -6.20
CA ARG A 88 -1.98 10.75 -5.91
C ARG A 88 -0.53 11.13 -5.60
N GLY A 89 0.40 10.17 -5.60
CA GLY A 89 1.82 10.40 -5.36
C GLY A 89 2.18 10.60 -3.90
N THR A 90 1.48 9.92 -2.98
CA THR A 90 1.78 9.99 -1.53
C THR A 90 3.27 9.73 -1.29
N PRO A 91 3.99 10.64 -0.59
CA PRO A 91 5.42 10.50 -0.34
C PRO A 91 5.71 9.52 0.81
N LEU A 92 5.07 8.36 0.83
CA LEU A 92 5.24 7.37 1.91
C LEU A 92 6.61 6.68 1.83
N GLY A 93 7.24 6.49 2.98
CA GLY A 93 8.39 5.63 3.19
C GLY A 93 8.23 4.73 4.42
N ALA A 94 9.35 4.20 4.89
CA ALA A 94 9.44 3.44 6.13
C ALA A 94 10.89 3.50 6.64
N PRO A 95 11.12 3.56 7.96
CA PRO A 95 12.47 3.70 8.50
C PRO A 95 13.33 2.43 8.41
N THR A 96 12.71 1.26 8.24
CA THR A 96 13.39 -0.04 8.42
C THR A 96 13.19 -1.02 7.26
N ALA A 97 12.47 -0.62 6.20
CA ALA A 97 12.30 -1.42 5.00
C ALA A 97 12.14 -0.51 3.76
N PRO A 98 12.65 -0.91 2.59
CA PRO A 98 12.42 -0.19 1.34
C PRO A 98 10.93 -0.13 0.98
N VAL A 99 10.49 1.03 0.51
CA VAL A 99 9.11 1.26 0.03
C VAL A 99 9.14 1.60 -1.46
N LEU A 100 8.85 0.60 -2.27
CA LEU A 100 8.73 0.72 -3.72
C LEU A 100 7.38 1.34 -4.07
N LYS A 101 7.40 2.60 -4.50
CA LYS A 101 6.20 3.37 -4.85
C LYS A 101 5.84 3.15 -6.32
N VAL A 102 4.60 2.73 -6.57
CA VAL A 102 4.08 2.45 -7.91
C VAL A 102 2.89 3.37 -8.18
N SER A 103 2.97 4.19 -9.23
CA SER A 103 1.86 5.05 -9.65
C SER A 103 0.78 4.22 -10.35
N SER A 104 -0.49 4.49 -10.08
CA SER A 104 -1.61 3.91 -10.83
C SER A 104 -1.98 4.67 -12.11
N ASN A 105 -1.30 5.80 -12.40
CA ASN A 105 -1.53 6.61 -13.60
C ASN A 105 -0.28 7.39 -14.03
N SER A 106 -0.09 7.50 -15.34
CA SER A 106 1.13 8.05 -15.94
C SER A 106 1.25 9.56 -15.73
N GLY A 107 0.13 10.26 -15.58
CA GLY A 107 0.10 11.69 -15.29
C GLY A 107 0.69 12.05 -13.93
N VAL A 108 0.42 11.26 -12.89
CA VAL A 108 1.05 11.42 -11.57
C VAL A 108 2.53 11.02 -11.63
N TYR A 109 2.86 9.93 -12.32
CA TYR A 109 4.25 9.51 -12.47
C TYR A 109 5.09 10.59 -13.15
N GLY A 110 4.64 11.15 -14.28
CA GLY A 110 5.39 12.19 -15.00
C GLY A 110 5.62 13.48 -14.20
N ARG A 111 4.73 13.81 -13.25
CA ARG A 111 4.90 14.99 -12.36
C ARG A 111 5.73 14.70 -11.12
N MET A 112 5.88 13.43 -10.74
CA MET A 112 6.47 13.01 -9.47
C MET A 112 7.48 11.86 -9.65
N SER A 113 8.15 11.78 -10.80
CA SER A 113 9.11 10.71 -11.14
C SER A 113 10.32 10.69 -10.21
N ASP A 114 10.62 11.80 -9.55
CA ASP A 114 11.66 11.86 -8.51
C ASP A 114 11.22 11.16 -7.22
N ASN A 115 9.90 11.05 -6.97
CA ASN A 115 9.31 10.42 -5.80
C ASN A 115 8.79 9.00 -6.09
N ILE A 116 8.45 8.64 -7.32
CA ILE A 116 7.80 7.36 -7.65
C ILE A 116 8.77 6.46 -8.42
N ASP A 117 8.87 5.20 -8.00
CA ASP A 117 9.81 4.23 -8.57
C ASP A 117 9.32 3.64 -9.89
N MET A 118 8.01 3.39 -10.04
CA MET A 118 7.44 2.75 -11.23
C MET A 118 6.11 3.36 -11.67
N ASP A 119 5.86 3.32 -12.97
CA ASP A 119 4.59 3.71 -13.58
C ASP A 119 3.77 2.49 -14.01
N ALA A 120 2.66 2.20 -13.34
CA ALA A 120 1.68 1.21 -13.80
C ALA A 120 0.53 1.85 -14.61
N GLY A 121 0.53 3.18 -14.79
CA GLY A 121 -0.42 3.90 -15.62
C GLY A 121 -0.35 3.52 -17.10
N VAL A 122 0.81 3.06 -17.55
CA VAL A 122 1.04 2.51 -18.90
C VAL A 122 0.06 1.40 -19.30
N ILE A 123 -0.53 0.69 -18.31
CA ILE A 123 -1.60 -0.29 -18.52
C ILE A 123 -2.87 0.40 -19.03
N LEU A 124 -3.25 1.53 -18.41
CA LEU A 124 -4.40 2.33 -18.83
C LEU A 124 -4.16 3.03 -20.16
N ASP A 125 -2.91 3.40 -20.45
CA ASP A 125 -2.51 3.99 -21.72
C ASP A 125 -2.46 2.95 -22.87
N GLY A 126 -2.61 1.66 -22.56
CA GLY A 126 -2.60 0.56 -23.54
C GLY A 126 -1.21 0.24 -24.10
N THR A 127 -0.15 0.69 -23.44
CA THR A 127 1.25 0.49 -23.88
C THR A 127 1.93 -0.69 -23.20
N ALA A 128 1.33 -1.24 -22.14
CA ALA A 128 1.72 -2.50 -21.53
C ALA A 128 0.49 -3.26 -21.02
N THR A 129 0.60 -4.57 -20.92
CA THR A 129 -0.41 -5.43 -20.29
C THR A 129 -0.18 -5.56 -18.78
N VAL A 130 -1.20 -6.03 -18.06
CA VAL A 130 -1.07 -6.36 -16.63
C VAL A 130 0.01 -7.42 -16.39
N ALA A 131 0.15 -8.39 -17.30
CA ALA A 131 1.16 -9.44 -17.19
C ALA A 131 2.59 -8.88 -17.35
N GLU A 132 2.82 -8.04 -18.35
CA GLU A 132 4.11 -7.39 -18.57
C GLU A 132 4.50 -6.48 -17.40
N MET A 133 3.55 -5.70 -16.88
CA MET A 133 3.80 -4.88 -15.70
C MET A 133 3.98 -5.70 -14.43
N GLY A 134 3.32 -6.85 -14.31
CA GLY A 134 3.55 -7.79 -13.21
C GLY A 134 4.97 -8.35 -13.22
N GLU A 135 5.48 -8.73 -14.39
CA GLU A 135 6.86 -9.19 -14.56
C GLU A 135 7.86 -8.06 -14.25
N ALA A 136 7.64 -6.85 -14.80
CA ALA A 136 8.49 -5.70 -14.51
C ALA A 136 8.54 -5.36 -13.01
N LEU A 137 7.38 -5.38 -12.34
CA LEU A 137 7.28 -5.14 -10.90
C LEU A 137 8.02 -6.23 -10.11
N PHE A 138 7.90 -7.49 -10.51
CA PHE A 138 8.61 -8.58 -9.86
C PHE A 138 10.13 -8.42 -9.96
N GLN A 139 10.65 -8.07 -11.15
CA GLN A 139 12.08 -7.80 -11.33
C GLN A 139 12.55 -6.60 -10.49
N GLU A 140 11.74 -5.56 -10.36
CA GLU A 140 12.07 -4.41 -9.52
C GLU A 140 12.11 -4.78 -8.04
N ILE A 141 11.14 -5.59 -7.55
CA ILE A 141 11.16 -6.11 -6.18
C ILE A 141 12.45 -6.91 -5.92
N VAL A 142 12.87 -7.76 -6.87
CA VAL A 142 14.13 -8.53 -6.75
C VAL A 142 15.34 -7.59 -6.72
N ALA A 143 15.37 -6.56 -7.56
CA ALA A 143 16.46 -5.60 -7.58
C ALA A 143 16.56 -4.79 -6.27
N VAL A 144 15.42 -4.36 -5.72
CA VAL A 144 15.34 -3.67 -4.42
C VAL A 144 15.79 -4.60 -3.29
N ALA A 145 15.29 -5.84 -3.27
CA ALA A 145 15.74 -6.86 -2.31
C ALA A 145 17.24 -7.18 -2.42
N SER A 146 17.84 -6.91 -3.59
CA SER A 146 19.28 -7.08 -3.87
C SER A 146 20.11 -5.82 -3.60
N GLY A 147 19.52 -4.76 -3.04
CA GLY A 147 20.22 -3.55 -2.60
C GLY A 147 20.06 -2.31 -3.50
N ARG A 148 19.19 -2.35 -4.51
CA ARG A 148 18.79 -1.12 -5.21
C ARG A 148 17.96 -0.24 -4.27
N LEU A 149 18.38 1.00 -4.08
CA LEU A 149 17.65 1.96 -3.26
C LEU A 149 16.38 2.44 -3.97
N THR A 150 15.27 2.45 -3.25
CA THR A 150 14.01 3.07 -3.67
C THR A 150 14.09 4.60 -3.58
N LYS A 151 13.21 5.30 -4.29
CA LYS A 151 13.05 6.76 -4.18
C LYS A 151 12.73 7.18 -2.74
N ALA A 152 11.99 6.35 -1.99
CA ALA A 152 11.73 6.58 -0.56
C ALA A 152 13.02 6.74 0.23
N GLU A 153 13.96 5.80 0.05
CA GLU A 153 15.23 5.77 0.76
C GLU A 153 16.13 6.93 0.32
N LEU A 154 16.21 7.19 -0.99
CA LEU A 154 17.02 8.27 -1.55
C LEU A 154 16.58 9.65 -1.06
N LEU A 155 15.27 9.85 -0.87
CA LEU A 155 14.69 11.10 -0.37
C LEU A 155 14.58 11.16 1.16
N GLY A 156 14.92 10.07 1.87
CA GLY A 156 14.85 10.01 3.33
C GLY A 156 13.43 9.95 3.90
N HIS A 157 12.45 9.43 3.14
CA HIS A 157 11.09 9.24 3.63
C HIS A 157 11.06 8.08 4.62
N GLY A 158 10.60 8.36 5.85
CA GLY A 158 10.72 7.45 6.99
C GLY A 158 9.48 7.45 7.86
N GLU A 159 8.28 7.59 7.27
CA GLU A 159 7.03 7.60 8.01
C GLU A 159 6.88 6.35 8.87
N PHE A 160 6.48 6.56 10.12
CA PHE A 160 6.32 5.52 11.12
C PHE A 160 5.15 5.88 12.02
N ALA A 161 4.27 4.92 12.26
CA ALA A 161 3.14 5.07 13.17
C ALA A 161 2.74 3.71 13.72
N ILE A 162 2.41 3.64 15.00
CA ILE A 162 1.96 2.41 15.66
C ILE A 162 0.45 2.48 15.84
N HIS A 163 -0.22 1.34 15.68
CA HIS A 163 -1.63 1.24 16.00
C HIS A 163 -1.85 1.42 17.52
N SER A 164 -2.51 2.51 17.91
CA SER A 164 -2.98 2.72 19.28
C SER A 164 -4.44 2.29 19.42
N LEU A 165 -4.72 1.41 20.36
CA LEU A 165 -6.08 0.98 20.73
C LEU A 165 -6.72 1.86 21.82
N GLY A 166 -6.03 2.92 22.25
CA GLY A 166 -6.51 3.84 23.28
C GLY A 166 -7.24 5.07 22.71
N LEU A 167 -8.11 5.69 23.55
CA LEU A 167 -8.53 7.06 23.33
C LEU A 167 -7.29 7.95 23.45
N ASN A 168 -6.92 8.67 22.39
CA ASN A 168 -6.02 9.81 22.53
C ASN A 168 -6.80 10.89 23.31
N VAL A 169 -6.55 10.93 24.62
CA VAL A 169 -6.92 12.06 25.50
C VAL A 169 -5.98 13.22 25.29
#